data_AF-A0A2N6BTW6-F1
#
_entry.id   AF-A0A2N6BTW6-F1
#
_cell.length_a   1.000
_cell.length_b   1.000
_cell.length_c   1.000
_cell.angle_alpha   90.00
_cell.angle_beta   90.00
_cell.angle_gamma   90.00
#
_symmetry.space_group_name_H-M   'P 1'
#
loop_
_entity.id
_entity.type
_entity.pdbx_description
1 polymer ?
#
loop_
_entity_poly.entity_id
_entity_poly.type
_entity_poly.pdbx_seq_one_letter_code
_entity_poly.pdbx_strand_id
1 'polypeptide(L)'
;MPAISFFKSRIQAMEIQPMKTSLRVFIFFTVMALSVPCSLQARELSIDQVKQNVINLYKSAMEAQPAVSAKNFKKIIDGDSEFVLLDVRSEAEFNAAHLPGALNVERGRIEWVVPDIIKKTDRAIYIYCQDGRRSGFAAERLIQMGYTNTIHISDGFEGWVTAGYYVYNIHGEFILSTGGYYKREPMVGNISK
;
A
#
# COMPACT_ATOMS: atom_id res chain seq x y z
N MET A 1 -58.28 53.90 34.00
CA MET A 1 -58.15 52.85 32.96
C MET A 1 -56.86 53.11 32.17
N PRO A 2 -56.19 52.05 31.68
CA PRO A 2 -54.83 51.69 32.11
C PRO A 2 -53.80 51.59 30.96
N ALA A 3 -52.55 51.30 31.33
CA ALA A 3 -51.53 50.48 30.61
C ALA A 3 -50.09 51.04 30.73
N ILE A 4 -49.60 51.26 31.96
CA ILE A 4 -48.16 51.29 32.26
C ILE A 4 -47.95 50.33 33.43
N SER A 5 -47.95 49.04 33.10
CA SER A 5 -47.67 47.93 34.01
C SER A 5 -47.29 46.80 33.09
N PHE A 6 -46.02 46.38 33.10
CA PHE A 6 -45.63 44.96 32.95
C PHE A 6 -44.12 44.71 32.77
N PHE A 7 -43.24 45.72 32.71
CA PHE A 7 -41.82 45.45 32.40
C PHE A 7 -40.77 46.08 33.32
N LYS A 8 -41.12 46.50 34.54
CA LYS A 8 -40.17 47.09 35.50
C LYS A 8 -40.14 46.43 36.89
N SER A 9 -40.48 45.15 36.98
CA SER A 9 -40.48 44.42 38.26
C SER A 9 -40.08 42.95 38.13
N ARG A 10 -39.03 42.67 37.37
CA ARG A 10 -38.41 41.32 37.32
C ARG A 10 -36.90 41.30 37.56
N ILE A 11 -36.36 42.39 38.11
CA ILE A 11 -35.02 42.47 38.70
C ILE A 11 -35.16 42.81 40.19
N GLN A 12 -35.93 42.02 40.92
CA GLN A 12 -35.93 42.01 42.38
C GLN A 12 -36.67 40.75 42.83
N ALA A 13 -35.94 39.64 42.81
CA ALA A 13 -36.16 38.42 43.60
C ALA A 13 -35.28 37.32 42.99
N MET A 14 -33.97 37.43 43.19
CA MET A 14 -33.12 36.26 43.21
C MET A 14 -32.51 36.19 44.61
N GLU A 15 -33.41 35.98 45.58
CA GLU A 15 -33.01 35.49 46.89
C GLU A 15 -32.31 34.15 46.67
N ILE A 16 -31.00 34.16 46.89
CA ILE A 16 -30.17 32.98 46.94
C ILE A 16 -30.61 32.21 48.19
N GLN A 17 -31.56 31.30 48.01
CA GLN A 17 -31.88 30.31 49.03
C GLN A 17 -30.63 29.47 49.28
N PRO A 18 -30.19 29.28 50.54
CA PRO A 18 -28.97 28.54 50.83
C PRO A 18 -29.18 27.08 50.43
N MET A 19 -28.63 26.70 49.29
CA MET A 19 -28.59 25.30 48.86
C MET A 19 -27.82 24.48 49.90
N LYS A 20 -28.48 23.42 50.37
CA LYS A 20 -27.98 22.47 51.37
C LYS A 20 -26.58 21.99 50.99
N THR A 21 -25.71 21.96 51.99
CA THR A 21 -24.28 21.60 51.97
C THR A 21 -23.97 20.23 51.34
N SER A 22 -24.96 19.41 50.97
CA SER A 22 -24.73 18.11 50.32
C SER A 22 -24.46 18.18 48.80
N LEU A 23 -24.81 19.28 48.11
CA LEU A 23 -24.59 19.37 46.65
C LEU A 23 -23.21 19.89 46.27
N ARG A 24 -22.50 20.58 47.18
CA ARG A 24 -21.12 21.03 46.95
C ARG A 24 -20.11 19.88 46.97
N VAL A 25 -20.37 18.84 47.75
CA VAL A 25 -19.50 17.65 47.82
C VAL A 25 -19.59 16.83 46.53
N PHE A 26 -20.76 16.80 45.88
CA PHE A 26 -20.96 16.04 44.65
C PHE A 26 -20.31 16.67 43.40
N ILE A 27 -20.30 18.00 43.31
CA ILE A 27 -19.69 18.71 42.17
C ILE A 27 -18.15 18.68 42.26
N PHE A 28 -17.59 18.67 43.47
CA PHE A 28 -16.14 18.52 43.66
C PHE A 28 -15.65 17.08 43.37
N PHE A 29 -16.46 16.06 43.66
CA PHE A 29 -16.13 14.67 43.35
C PHE A 29 -16.26 14.31 41.86
N THR A 30 -17.08 15.02 41.09
CA THR A 30 -17.26 14.75 39.65
C THR A 30 -16.18 15.40 38.77
N VAL A 31 -15.57 16.52 39.19
CA VAL A 31 -14.46 17.14 38.45
C VAL A 31 -13.13 16.39 38.65
N MET A 32 -12.94 15.70 39.79
CA MET A 32 -11.71 14.93 40.06
C MET A 32 -11.65 13.58 39.33
N ALA A 33 -12.78 13.05 38.84
CA ALA A 33 -12.82 11.81 38.07
C ALA A 33 -12.45 11.99 36.57
N LEU A 34 -12.23 13.22 36.11
CA LEU A 34 -11.77 13.53 34.75
C LEU A 34 -10.24 13.67 34.64
N SER A 35 -9.49 13.50 35.73
CA SER A 35 -8.08 13.13 35.62
C SER A 35 -8.01 11.64 35.37
N VAL A 36 -8.42 11.19 34.18
CA VAL A 36 -7.83 9.97 33.62
C VAL A 36 -6.35 10.31 33.52
N PRO A 37 -5.44 9.74 34.34
CA PRO A 37 -4.06 9.81 33.96
C PRO A 37 -4.01 9.18 32.59
N CYS A 38 -3.71 9.99 31.59
CA CYS A 38 -3.20 9.55 30.32
C CYS A 38 -1.85 8.87 30.61
N SER A 39 -1.88 7.76 31.33
CA SER A 39 -0.79 6.80 31.35
C SER A 39 -0.94 6.04 30.04
N LEU A 40 -0.51 6.74 29.00
CA LEU A 40 -0.02 6.18 27.76
C LEU A 40 1.13 5.22 28.15
N GLN A 41 0.80 4.05 28.71
CA GLN A 41 1.74 2.96 28.78
C GLN A 41 1.92 2.53 27.34
N ALA A 42 3.03 2.96 26.73
CA ALA A 42 3.57 2.24 25.60
C ALA A 42 3.70 0.79 26.05
N ARG A 43 2.74 -0.05 25.65
CA ARG A 43 2.77 -1.48 25.94
C ARG A 43 4.01 -2.00 25.24
N GLU A 44 5.01 -2.40 26.01
CA GLU A 44 6.20 -3.03 25.46
C GLU A 44 5.76 -4.36 24.84
N LEU A 45 5.70 -4.38 23.50
CA LEU A 45 5.35 -5.58 22.75
C LEU A 45 6.52 -6.54 22.80
N SER A 46 6.24 -7.82 23.03
CA SER A 46 7.29 -8.84 22.88
C SER A 46 7.72 -8.90 21.41
N ILE A 47 8.99 -9.25 21.17
CA ILE A 47 9.51 -9.41 19.81
C ILE A 47 8.68 -10.42 18.99
N ASP A 48 8.13 -11.44 19.64
CA ASP A 48 7.25 -12.41 18.97
C ASP A 48 5.90 -11.80 18.57
N GLN A 49 5.32 -10.93 19.42
CA GLN A 49 4.13 -10.16 19.04
C GLN A 49 4.42 -9.23 17.86
N VAL A 50 5.57 -8.55 17.86
CA VAL A 50 5.98 -7.70 16.73
C VAL A 50 6.10 -8.52 15.44
N LYS A 51 6.72 -9.71 15.49
CA LYS A 51 6.80 -10.62 14.33
C LYS A 51 5.40 -11.04 13.82
N GLN A 52 4.49 -11.39 14.73
CA GLN A 52 3.11 -11.72 14.35
C GLN A 52 2.39 -10.54 13.71
N ASN A 53 2.59 -9.33 14.24
CA ASN A 53 2.02 -8.11 13.65
C ASN A 53 2.55 -7.87 12.23
N VAL A 54 3.84 -8.08 11.98
CA VAL A 54 4.43 -7.96 10.63
C VAL A 54 3.83 -8.98 9.67
N ILE A 55 3.67 -10.24 10.11
CA ILE A 55 3.04 -11.29 9.30
C ILE A 55 1.59 -10.93 8.98
N ASN A 56 0.85 -10.44 9.96
CA ASN A 56 -0.55 -10.06 9.78
C ASN A 56 -0.69 -8.86 8.84
N LEU A 57 0.18 -7.85 8.99
CA LEU A 57 0.26 -6.71 8.08
C LEU A 57 0.53 -7.15 6.64
N TYR A 58 1.46 -8.08 6.46
CA TYR A 58 1.73 -8.67 5.15
C TYR A 58 0.50 -9.38 4.58
N LYS A 59 -0.15 -10.26 5.36
CA LYS A 59 -1.34 -10.99 4.91
C LYS A 59 -2.46 -10.06 4.51
N SER A 60 -2.78 -9.07 5.34
CA SER A 60 -3.84 -8.09 5.04
C SER A 60 -3.51 -7.29 3.79
N ALA A 61 -2.25 -6.89 3.60
CA ALA A 61 -1.81 -6.19 2.41
C ALA A 61 -1.87 -7.06 1.15
N MET A 62 -1.66 -8.38 1.23
CA MET A 62 -1.78 -9.26 0.06
C MET A 62 -3.24 -9.59 -0.27
N GLU A 63 -4.08 -9.85 0.74
CA GLU A 63 -5.49 -10.18 0.54
C GLU A 63 -6.31 -9.01 -0.01
N ALA A 64 -5.93 -7.77 0.30
CA ALA A 64 -6.63 -6.58 -0.14
C ALA A 64 -6.35 -6.21 -1.61
N GLN A 65 -5.35 -6.80 -2.26
CA GLN A 65 -4.82 -6.31 -3.53
C GLN A 65 -5.08 -7.31 -4.67
N PRO A 66 -5.47 -6.83 -5.87
CA PRO A 66 -5.57 -7.70 -7.03
C PRO A 66 -4.23 -8.36 -7.35
N ALA A 67 -4.24 -9.69 -7.51
CA ALA A 67 -3.06 -10.50 -7.74
C ALA A 67 -3.21 -11.36 -8.99
N VAL A 68 -2.10 -11.57 -9.71
CA VAL A 68 -2.03 -12.47 -10.86
C VAL A 68 -0.75 -13.30 -10.79
N SER A 69 -0.78 -14.56 -11.24
CA SER A 69 0.46 -15.35 -11.38
C SER A 69 1.22 -14.96 -12.64
N ALA A 70 2.53 -15.18 -12.67
CA ALA A 70 3.38 -14.93 -13.82
C ALA A 70 2.87 -15.63 -15.09
N LYS A 71 2.39 -16.87 -14.94
CA LYS A 71 1.79 -17.64 -16.05
C LYS A 71 0.53 -17.00 -16.62
N ASN A 72 -0.33 -16.42 -15.78
CA ASN A 72 -1.53 -15.73 -16.26
C ASN A 72 -1.18 -14.36 -16.82
N PHE A 73 -0.23 -13.64 -16.22
CA PHE A 73 0.29 -12.39 -16.76
C PHE A 73 0.92 -12.59 -18.15
N LYS A 74 1.61 -13.71 -18.40
CA LYS A 74 2.14 -14.03 -19.73
C LYS A 74 1.06 -14.04 -20.82
N LYS A 75 -0.12 -14.56 -20.51
CA LYS A 75 -1.27 -14.55 -21.46
C LYS A 75 -1.75 -13.14 -21.78
N ILE A 76 -1.62 -12.21 -20.83
CA ILE A 76 -2.01 -10.80 -21.00
C ILE A 76 -0.99 -10.09 -21.90
N ILE A 77 0.30 -10.34 -21.68
CA ILE A 77 1.38 -9.85 -22.56
C ILE A 77 1.17 -10.33 -24.00
N ASP A 78 0.83 -11.61 -24.19
CA ASP A 78 0.64 -12.19 -25.52
C ASP A 78 -0.65 -11.73 -26.21
N GLY A 79 -1.59 -11.16 -25.45
CA GLY A 79 -2.85 -10.64 -25.95
C GLY A 79 -2.80 -9.17 -26.40
N ASP A 80 -1.62 -8.56 -26.48
CA ASP A 80 -1.38 -7.18 -26.94
C ASP A 80 -2.19 -6.12 -26.18
N SER A 81 -2.42 -6.36 -24.89
CA SER A 81 -3.12 -5.40 -24.02
C SER A 81 -2.21 -4.23 -23.65
N GLU A 82 -2.76 -3.01 -23.62
CA GLU A 82 -2.02 -1.85 -23.12
C GLU A 82 -1.90 -1.87 -21.59
N PHE A 83 -0.67 -1.89 -21.08
CA PHE A 83 -0.38 -1.77 -19.64
C PHE A 83 0.94 -1.04 -19.38
N VAL A 84 1.28 -0.86 -18.10
CA VAL A 84 2.63 -0.54 -17.63
C VAL A 84 3.11 -1.69 -16.75
N LEU A 85 4.36 -2.11 -16.91
CA LEU A 85 4.99 -3.11 -16.07
C LEU A 85 6.08 -2.46 -15.22
N LEU A 86 5.96 -2.56 -13.90
CA LEU A 86 6.91 -2.01 -12.93
C LEU A 86 7.69 -3.12 -12.23
N ASP A 87 9.02 -3.06 -12.33
CA ASP A 87 9.93 -3.83 -11.50
C ASP A 87 10.35 -3.00 -10.29
N VAL A 88 9.95 -3.43 -9.10
CA VAL A 88 10.21 -2.71 -7.84
C VAL A 88 11.37 -3.29 -7.05
N ARG A 89 12.18 -4.16 -7.68
CA ARG A 89 13.48 -4.60 -7.19
C ARG A 89 14.52 -3.50 -7.32
N SER A 90 15.70 -3.74 -6.74
CA SER A 90 16.83 -2.83 -6.88
C SER A 90 17.29 -2.70 -8.33
N GLU A 91 17.97 -1.60 -8.63
CA GLU A 91 18.55 -1.38 -9.95
C GLU A 91 19.53 -2.50 -10.35
N ALA A 92 20.29 -3.04 -9.40
CA ALA A 92 21.21 -4.16 -9.64
C ALA A 92 20.48 -5.46 -10.03
N GLU A 93 19.37 -5.78 -9.33
CA GLU A 93 18.52 -6.93 -9.67
C GLU A 93 17.92 -6.77 -11.08
N PHE A 94 17.44 -5.56 -11.41
CA PHE A 94 16.87 -5.24 -12.71
C PHE A 94 17.90 -5.33 -13.84
N ASN A 95 19.08 -4.74 -13.65
CA ASN A 95 20.15 -4.73 -14.65
C ASN A 95 20.71 -6.13 -14.91
N ALA A 96 20.68 -7.02 -13.93
CA ALA A 96 21.06 -8.42 -14.13
C ALA A 96 20.08 -9.15 -15.06
N ALA A 97 18.77 -9.04 -14.78
CA ALA A 97 17.69 -9.58 -15.59
C ALA A 97 16.33 -9.02 -15.17
N HIS A 98 15.45 -8.70 -16.12
CA HIS A 98 14.09 -8.21 -15.86
C HIS A 98 13.10 -8.75 -16.90
N LEU A 99 11.79 -8.57 -16.65
CA LEU A 99 10.75 -8.94 -17.59
C LEU A 99 10.76 -8.01 -18.82
N PRO A 100 10.38 -8.50 -20.02
CA PRO A 100 10.33 -7.68 -21.22
C PRO A 100 9.44 -6.44 -21.03
N GLY A 101 9.94 -5.26 -21.40
CA GLY A 101 9.19 -4.00 -21.32
C GLY A 101 8.96 -3.45 -19.90
N ALA A 102 9.60 -4.02 -18.88
CA ALA A 102 9.50 -3.53 -17.51
C ALA A 102 10.25 -2.20 -17.32
N LEU A 103 9.66 -1.30 -16.53
CA LEU A 103 10.32 -0.09 -16.03
C LEU A 103 10.79 -0.33 -14.59
N ASN A 104 12.05 -0.02 -14.29
CA ASN A 104 12.54 -0.13 -12.92
C ASN A 104 12.16 1.10 -12.09
N VAL A 105 11.41 0.88 -11.02
CA VAL A 105 11.17 1.87 -9.98
C VAL A 105 11.28 1.18 -8.65
N GLU A 106 12.45 1.27 -8.01
CA GLU A 106 12.67 0.64 -6.72
C GLU A 106 11.55 0.98 -5.74
N ARG A 107 11.14 -0.02 -4.96
CA ARG A 107 10.07 0.10 -3.97
C ARG A 107 10.07 1.43 -3.20
N GLY A 108 11.20 1.84 -2.63
CA GLY A 108 11.30 3.04 -1.79
C GLY A 108 11.14 4.38 -2.53
N ARG A 109 10.97 4.37 -3.86
CA ARG A 109 10.89 5.56 -4.70
C ARG A 109 9.54 5.72 -5.42
N ILE A 110 8.64 4.75 -5.28
CA ILE A 110 7.38 4.67 -6.03
C ILE A 110 6.54 5.95 -5.87
N GLU A 111 6.45 6.44 -4.63
CA GLU A 111 5.63 7.59 -4.27
C GLU A 111 6.06 8.88 -4.99
N TRP A 112 7.35 8.99 -5.29
CA TRP A 112 7.96 10.16 -5.90
C TRP A 112 8.09 10.05 -7.41
N VAL A 113 8.35 8.84 -7.91
CA VAL A 113 8.68 8.62 -9.33
C VAL A 113 7.44 8.29 -10.16
N VAL A 114 6.53 7.45 -9.66
CA VAL A 114 5.41 6.95 -10.46
C VAL A 114 4.48 8.07 -10.97
N PRO A 115 4.11 9.10 -10.17
CA PRO A 115 3.33 10.23 -10.66
C PRO A 115 3.98 10.99 -11.82
N ASP A 116 5.30 10.92 -11.99
CA ASP A 116 6.02 11.56 -13.08
C ASP A 116 6.02 10.77 -14.37
N ILE A 117 5.96 9.45 -14.29
CA ILE A 117 6.01 8.56 -15.45
C ILE A 117 4.64 7.99 -15.86
N ILE A 118 3.70 7.81 -14.94
CA ILE A 118 2.35 7.28 -15.20
C ILE A 118 1.31 8.35 -14.84
N LYS A 119 0.94 9.18 -15.82
CA LYS A 119 -0.01 10.29 -15.60
C LYS A 119 -1.48 9.88 -15.55
N LYS A 120 -1.82 8.69 -16.07
CA LYS A 120 -3.19 8.15 -16.10
C LYS A 120 -3.37 7.16 -14.96
N THR A 121 -4.22 7.50 -13.99
CA THR A 121 -4.43 6.70 -12.78
C THR A 121 -5.26 5.43 -12.99
N ASP A 122 -5.99 5.35 -14.11
CA ASP A 122 -6.82 4.20 -14.52
C ASP A 122 -6.09 3.20 -15.44
N ARG A 123 -4.88 3.57 -15.90
CA ARG A 123 -4.04 2.68 -16.72
C ARG A 123 -3.72 1.41 -15.94
N ALA A 124 -3.77 0.26 -16.60
CA ALA A 124 -3.37 -1.00 -15.98
C ALA A 124 -1.88 -0.99 -15.63
N ILE A 125 -1.57 -1.20 -14.35
CA ILE A 125 -0.19 -1.26 -13.84
C ILE A 125 0.04 -2.64 -13.22
N TYR A 126 0.90 -3.41 -13.86
CA TYR A 126 1.40 -4.68 -13.31
C TYR A 126 2.70 -4.43 -12.56
N ILE A 127 2.82 -4.99 -11.36
CA ILE A 127 3.94 -4.71 -10.47
C ILE A 127 4.54 -6.03 -10.02
N TYR A 128 5.85 -6.20 -10.16
CA TYR A 128 6.53 -7.39 -9.68
C TYR A 128 7.80 -7.06 -8.92
N CYS A 129 8.19 -7.99 -8.07
CA CYS A 129 9.48 -7.99 -7.41
C CYS A 129 10.10 -9.38 -7.54
N GLN A 130 10.96 -9.79 -6.61
CA GLN A 130 11.53 -11.14 -6.65
C GLN A 130 10.46 -12.24 -6.51
N ASP A 131 9.61 -12.14 -5.47
CA ASP A 131 8.76 -13.24 -4.99
C ASP A 131 7.31 -12.81 -4.65
N GLY A 132 6.91 -11.60 -5.05
CA GLY A 132 5.57 -11.05 -4.82
C GLY A 132 5.41 -10.17 -3.58
N ARG A 133 6.29 -10.27 -2.57
CA ARG A 133 6.12 -9.53 -1.29
C ARG A 133 6.29 -8.03 -1.44
N ARG A 134 7.43 -7.64 -2.03
CA ARG A 134 7.76 -6.26 -2.39
C ARG A 134 6.92 -5.72 -3.54
N SER A 135 6.02 -6.46 -4.18
CA SER A 135 5.10 -5.90 -5.17
C SER A 135 3.70 -5.70 -4.61
N GLY A 136 3.23 -6.58 -3.72
CA GLY A 136 1.90 -6.41 -3.13
C GLY A 136 1.77 -5.14 -2.27
N PHE A 137 2.76 -4.82 -1.42
CA PHE A 137 2.70 -3.53 -0.69
C PHE A 137 2.79 -2.29 -1.63
N ALA A 138 3.17 -2.46 -2.90
CA ALA A 138 3.49 -1.37 -3.84
C ALA A 138 2.24 -1.06 -4.62
N ALA A 139 1.53 -2.12 -5.03
CA ALA A 139 0.14 -2.05 -5.42
C ALA A 139 -0.67 -1.32 -4.34
N GLU A 140 -0.58 -1.75 -3.08
CA GLU A 140 -1.29 -1.09 -1.97
C GLU A 140 -0.98 0.41 -1.89
N ARG A 141 0.31 0.78 -1.97
CA ARG A 141 0.70 2.19 -1.93
C ARG A 141 0.19 2.97 -3.14
N LEU A 142 0.23 2.40 -4.34
CA LEU A 142 -0.29 3.05 -5.54
C LEU A 142 -1.81 3.22 -5.46
N ILE A 143 -2.55 2.25 -4.91
CA ILE A 143 -3.98 2.41 -4.63
C ILE A 143 -4.21 3.58 -3.66
N GLN A 144 -3.44 3.67 -2.58
CA GLN A 144 -3.53 4.79 -1.63
C GLN A 144 -3.22 6.15 -2.28
N MET A 145 -2.39 6.18 -3.33
CA MET A 145 -2.09 7.38 -4.13
C MET A 145 -3.17 7.71 -5.17
N GLY A 146 -4.16 6.84 -5.37
CA GLY A 146 -5.28 7.05 -6.29
C GLY A 146 -5.18 6.32 -7.64
N TYR A 147 -4.22 5.41 -7.81
CA TYR A 147 -4.20 4.52 -8.97
C TYR A 147 -5.24 3.41 -8.79
N THR A 148 -6.15 3.25 -9.74
CA THR A 148 -7.34 2.40 -9.57
C THR A 148 -7.20 1.02 -10.21
N ASN A 149 -6.16 0.81 -11.03
CA ASN A 149 -5.98 -0.41 -11.80
C ASN A 149 -4.56 -1.00 -11.62
N THR A 150 -4.24 -1.34 -10.38
CA THR A 150 -2.94 -1.93 -10.01
C THR A 150 -3.10 -3.41 -9.69
N ILE A 151 -2.25 -4.24 -10.30
CA ILE A 151 -2.23 -5.69 -10.09
C ILE A 151 -0.80 -6.11 -9.78
N HIS A 152 -0.57 -6.83 -8.68
CA HIS A 152 0.76 -7.37 -8.40
C HIS A 152 0.92 -8.80 -8.93
N ILE A 153 2.11 -9.11 -9.45
CA ILE A 153 2.47 -10.46 -9.85
C ILE A 153 2.89 -11.24 -8.60
N SER A 154 2.08 -12.22 -8.19
CA SER A 154 2.11 -12.84 -6.86
C SER A 154 3.32 -13.74 -6.63
N ASP A 155 3.85 -14.34 -7.69
CA ASP A 155 5.03 -15.20 -7.71
C ASP A 155 6.28 -14.48 -8.25
N GLY A 156 6.13 -13.21 -8.62
CA GLY A 156 7.22 -12.31 -8.99
C GLY A 156 8.10 -12.80 -10.15
N PHE A 157 9.35 -12.37 -10.12
CA PHE A 157 10.40 -12.75 -11.07
C PHE A 157 10.73 -14.24 -10.99
N GLU A 158 10.68 -14.85 -9.81
CA GLU A 158 10.95 -16.28 -9.62
C GLU A 158 9.91 -17.15 -10.33
N GLY A 159 8.63 -16.82 -10.22
CA GLY A 159 7.56 -17.50 -10.94
C GLY A 159 7.73 -17.38 -12.46
N TRP A 160 8.15 -16.21 -12.94
CA TRP A 160 8.43 -15.97 -14.35
C TRP A 160 9.57 -16.83 -14.89
N VAL A 161 10.69 -16.87 -14.15
CA VAL A 161 11.87 -17.68 -14.51
C VAL A 161 11.57 -19.18 -14.41
N THR A 162 10.89 -19.61 -13.35
CA THR A 162 10.51 -21.01 -13.15
C THR A 162 9.58 -21.51 -14.26
N ALA A 163 8.74 -20.64 -14.80
CA ALA A 163 7.89 -20.94 -15.95
C ALA A 163 8.66 -21.00 -17.29
N GLY A 164 9.97 -20.72 -17.30
CA GLY A 164 10.83 -20.80 -18.48
C GLY A 164 10.65 -19.65 -19.46
N TYR A 165 10.17 -18.50 -18.99
CA TYR A 165 9.96 -17.34 -19.86
C TYR A 165 11.23 -16.52 -20.06
N TYR A 166 11.30 -15.85 -21.21
CA TYR A 166 12.42 -14.96 -21.54
C TYR A 166 12.51 -13.78 -20.59
N VAL A 167 13.74 -13.41 -20.26
CA VAL A 167 14.12 -12.22 -19.52
C VAL A 167 15.06 -11.37 -20.36
N TYR A 168 15.22 -10.10 -19.99
CA TYR A 168 15.98 -9.10 -20.70
C TYR A 168 17.05 -8.49 -19.80
N ASN A 169 18.17 -8.09 -20.39
CA ASN A 169 19.15 -7.19 -19.79
C ASN A 169 19.84 -6.37 -20.90
N ILE A 170 20.93 -5.69 -20.55
CA ILE A 170 21.71 -4.87 -21.50
C ILE A 170 22.29 -5.66 -22.70
N HIS A 171 22.37 -6.99 -22.60
CA HIS A 171 22.88 -7.89 -23.65
C HIS A 171 21.77 -8.51 -24.51
N GLY A 172 20.51 -8.14 -24.25
CA GLY A 172 19.34 -8.64 -24.95
C GLY A 172 18.59 -9.71 -24.16
N GLU A 173 17.91 -10.58 -24.89
CA GLU A 173 17.00 -11.57 -24.33
C GLU A 173 17.63 -12.95 -24.13
N PHE A 174 17.28 -13.60 -23.03
CA PHE A 174 17.81 -14.91 -22.64
C PHE A 174 16.85 -15.63 -21.69
N ILE A 175 17.09 -16.92 -21.43
CA ILE A 175 16.34 -17.72 -20.44
C ILE A 175 17.26 -18.00 -19.25
N LEU A 176 16.76 -17.79 -18.04
CA LEU A 176 17.41 -18.22 -16.80
C LEU A 176 16.97 -19.65 -16.46
N SER A 177 17.91 -20.50 -16.06
CA SER A 177 17.64 -21.87 -15.65
C SER A 177 18.33 -22.16 -14.31
N THR A 178 17.82 -23.13 -13.56
CA THR A 178 18.40 -23.62 -12.30
C THR A 178 19.72 -24.35 -12.59
N GLY A 179 20.78 -23.59 -12.89
CA GLY A 179 22.09 -24.10 -13.31
C GLY A 179 22.90 -23.16 -14.23
N GLY A 180 22.33 -22.04 -14.70
CA GLY A 180 23.01 -21.08 -15.56
C GLY A 180 22.06 -20.23 -16.42
N TYR A 181 22.60 -19.51 -17.41
CA TYR A 181 21.81 -18.74 -18.39
C TYR A 181 22.00 -19.29 -19.81
N TYR A 182 20.92 -19.31 -20.60
CA TYR A 182 20.96 -19.66 -22.03
C TYR A 182 20.61 -18.43 -22.86
N LYS A 183 21.60 -17.89 -23.60
CA LYS A 183 21.37 -16.81 -24.57
C LYS A 183 20.63 -17.38 -25.79
N ARG A 184 19.62 -16.66 -26.31
CA ARG A 184 19.01 -17.05 -27.59
C ARG A 184 20.09 -16.92 -28.68
N GLU A 185 20.43 -18.00 -29.39
CA GLU A 185 21.15 -17.84 -30.65
C GLU A 185 20.28 -17.00 -31.58
N PRO A 186 20.86 -16.02 -32.32
CA PRO A 186 20.09 -15.30 -33.32
C PRO A 186 19.46 -16.34 -34.26
N MET A 187 18.17 -16.17 -34.57
CA MET A 187 17.49 -16.99 -35.57
C MET A 187 18.22 -16.79 -36.91
N VAL A 188 19.24 -17.60 -37.19
CA VAL A 188 19.83 -17.71 -38.52
C VAL A 188 18.75 -18.41 -39.34
N GLY A 189 17.85 -17.62 -39.91
CA GLY A 189 16.92 -18.11 -40.91
C GLY A 189 17.74 -18.86 -41.95
N ASN A 190 17.35 -20.11 -42.20
CA ASN A 190 17.84 -20.87 -43.34
C ASN A 190 17.58 -20.02 -44.59
N ILE A 191 18.59 -19.30 -45.06
CA ILE A 191 18.63 -18.81 -46.43
C ILE A 191 18.96 -20.05 -47.25
N SER A 192 17.93 -20.80 -47.60
CA SER A 192 18.00 -21.77 -48.67
C SER A 192 18.48 -21.04 -49.92
N LYS A 193 19.67 -21.40 -50.39
CA LYS A 193 20.12 -21.11 -51.76
C LYS A 193 19.20 -21.78 -52.78
#